data_AF-A0A844H8H7-F1
#
_entry.id   AF-A0A844H8H7-F1
#
_cell.length_a   1.000
_cell.length_b   1.000
_cell.length_c   1.000
_cell.angle_alpha   90.00
_cell.angle_beta   90.00
_cell.angle_gamma   90.00
#
_symmetry.space_group_name_H-M   'P 1'
#
loop_
_entity.id
_entity.type
_entity.pdbx_description
1 polymer ?
#
loop_
_entity_poly.entity_id
_entity_poly.type
_entity_poly.pdbx_seq_one_letter_code
_entity_poly.pdbx_strand_id
1 'polypeptide(L)'
;MPHLPLAALAASAALLAAAPQIAAQTAPQPQAETATPDPAPAWSAGQGNDGRQQFARITQPPHRLTYLCQRGGPDMLVIEGMSGRVENLRLRIDDQPQALRFMQHGPRRTAPAQLGSPLIRAMFSGKILTVQDDAGSASFALDGAQPAMRQAMGRCLRRR
;
A
#
# COMPACT_ATOMS: atom_id res chain seq x y z
N MET A 1 -54.82 38.14 -4.85
CA MET A 1 -55.86 37.38 -5.59
C MET A 1 -55.77 37.81 -7.04
N PRO A 2 -55.86 36.94 -8.05
CA PRO A 2 -55.25 35.62 -8.18
C PRO A 2 -54.80 35.31 -9.65
N HIS A 3 -54.24 34.10 -9.86
CA HIS A 3 -54.27 33.29 -11.09
C HIS A 3 -53.27 33.50 -12.26
N LEU A 4 -52.33 32.55 -12.37
CA LEU A 4 -51.96 31.84 -13.61
C LEU A 4 -53.22 31.26 -14.29
N PRO A 5 -53.28 31.21 -15.64
CA PRO A 5 -53.11 29.92 -16.33
C PRO A 5 -52.37 30.05 -17.70
N LEU A 6 -51.49 29.13 -18.12
CA LEU A 6 -51.75 27.78 -18.66
C LEU A 6 -52.68 27.79 -19.89
N ALA A 7 -52.11 27.69 -21.11
CA ALA A 7 -52.71 26.97 -22.26
C ALA A 7 -51.87 27.10 -23.55
N ALA A 8 -51.59 25.94 -24.16
CA ALA A 8 -51.51 25.64 -25.61
C ALA A 8 -50.58 24.41 -25.75
N LEU A 9 -51.05 23.16 -25.68
CA LEU A 9 -51.97 22.45 -26.57
C LEU A 9 -51.63 22.61 -28.08
N ALA A 10 -50.78 21.68 -28.52
CA ALA A 10 -50.89 20.82 -29.71
C ALA A 10 -51.34 21.40 -31.06
N ALA A 11 -50.56 21.14 -32.10
CA ALA A 11 -51.09 20.62 -33.37
C ALA A 11 -49.99 19.97 -34.21
N SER A 12 -50.34 18.79 -34.73
CA SER A 12 -49.57 17.86 -35.54
C SER A 12 -49.28 18.38 -36.95
N ALA A 13 -48.18 17.92 -37.56
CA ALA A 13 -48.16 17.55 -38.97
C ALA A 13 -46.92 16.69 -39.26
N ALA A 14 -47.16 15.41 -39.56
CA ALA A 14 -46.20 14.53 -40.19
C ALA A 14 -46.14 14.86 -41.69
N LEU A 15 -44.95 14.85 -42.29
CA LEU A 15 -44.79 14.46 -43.70
C LEU A 15 -43.35 14.00 -43.99
N LEU A 16 -43.32 12.77 -44.51
CA LEU A 16 -42.31 12.05 -45.29
C LEU A 16 -41.08 12.86 -45.77
N ALA A 17 -39.88 12.28 -45.61
CA ALA A 17 -39.10 11.69 -46.71
C ALA A 17 -37.56 11.72 -46.44
N ALA A 18 -36.91 10.70 -47.01
CA ALA A 18 -35.49 10.61 -47.37
C ALA A 18 -34.45 10.13 -46.33
N ALA A 19 -33.65 9.18 -46.82
CA ALA A 19 -32.59 8.42 -46.20
C ALA A 19 -31.29 9.24 -46.01
N PRO A 20 -30.22 8.69 -45.38
CA PRO A 20 -29.21 9.44 -44.66
C PRO A 20 -28.06 9.91 -45.55
N GLN A 21 -27.56 11.12 -45.30
CA GLN A 21 -26.18 11.50 -45.63
C GLN A 21 -25.57 12.24 -44.44
N ILE A 22 -25.04 11.48 -43.49
CA ILE A 22 -24.13 12.02 -42.48
C ILE A 22 -22.72 11.84 -43.04
N ALA A 23 -22.25 12.90 -43.70
CA ALA A 23 -20.85 13.08 -44.02
C ALA A 23 -20.02 13.08 -42.72
N ALA A 24 -18.93 12.33 -42.76
CA ALA A 24 -17.96 12.17 -41.69
C ALA A 24 -17.46 13.54 -41.19
N GLN A 25 -17.75 13.84 -39.93
CA GLN A 25 -17.07 14.88 -39.16
C GLN A 25 -16.11 14.17 -38.20
N THR A 26 -14.84 14.13 -38.61
CA THR A 26 -13.71 13.65 -37.81
C THR A 26 -13.49 14.64 -36.66
N ALA A 27 -14.18 14.45 -35.54
CA ALA A 27 -13.83 15.11 -34.29
C ALA A 27 -12.49 14.54 -33.78
N PRO A 28 -11.56 15.37 -33.28
CA PRO A 28 -10.36 14.88 -32.60
C PRO A 28 -10.80 14.12 -31.35
N GLN A 29 -10.65 12.79 -31.39
CA GLN A 29 -10.89 11.94 -30.23
C GLN A 29 -9.94 12.38 -29.09
N PRO A 30 -10.43 12.54 -27.86
CA PRO A 30 -9.57 12.60 -26.69
C PRO A 30 -8.70 11.36 -26.72
N GLN A 31 -7.39 11.55 -26.90
CA GLN A 31 -6.43 10.46 -26.80
C GLN A 31 -6.60 9.92 -25.38
N ALA A 32 -7.18 8.72 -25.28
CA ALA A 32 -7.13 7.94 -24.07
C ALA A 32 -5.66 7.63 -23.82
N GLU A 33 -5.00 8.51 -23.06
CA GLU A 33 -3.70 8.27 -22.49
C GLU A 33 -3.84 6.99 -21.67
N THR A 34 -3.31 5.89 -22.20
CA THR A 34 -3.17 4.62 -21.51
C THR A 34 -2.35 4.88 -20.25
N ALA A 35 -3.04 5.18 -19.15
CA ALA A 35 -2.44 5.30 -17.83
C ALA A 35 -1.70 3.99 -17.57
N THR A 36 -0.36 4.05 -17.58
CA THR A 36 0.46 2.92 -17.19
C THR A 36 0.13 2.67 -15.72
N PRO A 37 -0.32 1.46 -15.33
CA PRO A 37 -0.59 1.17 -13.93
C PRO A 37 0.65 1.52 -13.10
N ASP A 38 0.46 2.31 -12.04
CA ASP A 38 1.56 2.61 -11.12
C ASP A 38 2.22 1.30 -10.67
N PRO A 39 3.55 1.23 -10.63
CA PRO A 39 4.24 0.03 -10.20
C PRO A 39 3.81 -0.33 -8.78
N ALA A 40 3.42 -1.59 -8.59
CA ALA A 40 2.99 -2.08 -7.29
C ALA A 40 4.09 -1.89 -6.22
N PRO A 41 3.72 -1.65 -4.95
CA PRO A 41 4.68 -1.60 -3.85
C PRO A 41 5.60 -2.82 -3.84
N ALA A 42 6.91 -2.58 -3.90
CA ALA A 42 7.90 -3.64 -3.93
C ALA A 42 8.88 -3.55 -2.75
N TRP A 43 9.37 -4.71 -2.32
CA TRP A 43 10.44 -4.77 -1.33
C TRP A 43 11.77 -4.29 -1.92
N SER A 44 12.47 -3.48 -1.14
CA SER A 44 13.79 -2.95 -1.46
C SER A 44 14.74 -3.19 -0.29
N ALA A 45 16.02 -3.44 -0.58
CA ALA A 45 17.06 -3.54 0.44
C ALA A 45 18.04 -2.37 0.31
N GLY A 46 18.56 -1.89 1.44
CA GLY A 46 19.46 -0.75 1.44
C GLY A 46 20.21 -0.58 2.75
N GLN A 47 20.91 0.54 2.84
CA GLN A 47 21.71 0.93 4.00
C GLN A 47 21.13 2.25 4.56
N GLY A 48 21.04 2.34 5.88
CA GLY A 48 20.66 3.57 6.56
C GLY A 48 21.71 4.67 6.39
N ASN A 49 21.33 5.93 6.65
CA ASN A 49 22.18 7.11 6.40
C ASN A 49 23.52 7.07 7.13
N ASP A 50 23.61 6.38 8.27
CA ASP A 50 24.84 6.27 9.07
C ASP A 50 25.77 5.15 8.59
N GLY A 51 25.37 4.38 7.57
CA GLY A 51 26.12 3.24 7.07
C GLY A 51 26.10 1.99 7.97
N ARG A 52 25.57 2.10 9.19
CA ARG A 52 25.66 1.03 10.21
C ARG A 52 24.46 0.11 10.18
N GLN A 53 23.30 0.64 9.80
CA GLN A 53 22.07 -0.12 9.69
C GLN A 53 21.85 -0.59 8.25
N GLN A 54 21.36 -1.81 8.10
CA GLN A 54 20.86 -2.33 6.83
C GLN A 54 19.35 -2.51 6.97
N PHE A 55 18.63 -2.33 5.87
CA PHE A 55 17.19 -2.44 5.88
C PHE A 55 16.67 -3.26 4.72
N ALA A 56 15.51 -3.86 4.93
CA ALA A 56 14.60 -4.29 3.88
C ALA A 56 13.24 -3.62 4.12
N ARG A 57 12.66 -3.01 3.09
CA ARG A 57 11.53 -2.10 3.23
C ARG A 57 10.55 -2.26 2.08
N ILE A 58 9.26 -2.21 2.42
CA ILE A 58 8.15 -1.96 1.52
C ILE A 58 7.43 -0.69 1.95
N THR A 59 7.07 0.15 0.99
CA THR A 59 6.35 1.41 1.22
C THR A 59 5.02 1.34 0.48
N GLN A 60 3.94 1.51 1.21
CA GLN A 60 2.58 1.63 0.67
C GLN A 60 1.94 2.86 1.32
N PRO A 61 2.09 4.05 0.72
CA PRO A 61 1.71 5.30 1.35
C PRO A 61 0.26 5.27 1.89
N PRO A 62 0.01 5.80 3.10
CA PRO A 62 0.96 6.52 3.97
C PRO A 62 1.83 5.59 4.84
N HIS A 63 1.72 4.27 4.69
CA HIS A 63 2.33 3.28 5.56
C HIS A 63 3.67 2.78 5.03
N ARG A 64 4.50 2.34 5.95
CA ARG A 64 5.80 1.75 5.63
C ARG A 64 6.17 0.67 6.64
N LEU A 65 6.65 -0.45 6.12
CA LEU A 65 7.15 -1.57 6.88
C LEU A 65 8.63 -1.74 6.59
N THR A 66 9.46 -1.76 7.62
CA THR A 66 10.90 -1.88 7.51
C THR A 66 11.43 -2.92 8.47
N TYR A 67 12.12 -3.94 7.94
CA TYR A 67 13.04 -4.76 8.72
C TYR A 67 14.38 -4.04 8.80
N LEU A 68 14.91 -3.87 10.01
CA LEU A 68 16.23 -3.29 10.28
C LEU A 68 17.13 -4.33 10.92
N CYS A 69 18.37 -4.41 10.46
CA CYS A 69 19.44 -5.10 11.17
C CYS A 69 20.65 -4.19 11.33
N GLN A 70 21.41 -4.42 12.40
CA GLN A 70 22.67 -3.73 12.68
C GLN A 70 23.67 -4.72 13.25
N ARG A 71 24.95 -4.57 12.90
CA ARG A 71 26.00 -5.40 13.49
C ARG A 71 26.08 -5.19 15.01
N GLY A 72 25.93 -6.27 15.76
CA GLY A 72 25.97 -6.25 17.24
C GLY A 72 24.75 -5.57 17.89
N GLY A 73 23.74 -5.20 17.10
CA GLY A 73 22.48 -4.63 17.57
C GLY A 73 21.32 -5.58 17.36
N PRO A 74 20.15 -5.30 17.96
CA PRO A 74 18.96 -6.10 17.76
C PRO A 74 18.38 -5.90 16.35
N ASP A 75 17.87 -6.99 15.77
CA ASP A 75 17.02 -6.93 14.58
C ASP A 75 15.62 -6.47 14.98
N MET A 76 15.07 -5.53 14.22
CA MET A 76 13.83 -4.83 14.55
C MET A 76 12.90 -4.76 13.36
N LEU A 77 11.61 -5.00 13.60
CA LEU A 77 10.56 -4.62 12.67
C LEU A 77 10.08 -3.22 13.04
N VAL A 78 9.99 -2.33 12.06
CA VAL A 78 9.56 -0.94 12.22
C VAL A 78 8.36 -0.70 11.32
N ILE A 79 7.30 -0.17 11.91
CA ILE A 79 6.06 0.21 11.24
C ILE A 79 5.89 1.73 11.40
N GLU A 80 5.62 2.41 10.29
CA GLU A 80 5.36 3.84 10.21
C GLU A 80 4.00 4.10 9.55
N GLY A 81 3.43 5.28 9.84
CA GLY A 81 2.14 5.71 9.27
C GLY A 81 0.92 5.17 10.01
N MET A 82 1.10 4.55 11.19
CA MET A 82 -0.02 4.14 12.07
C MET A 82 -0.31 5.26 13.08
N SER A 83 -1.57 5.67 13.19
CA SER A 83 -2.00 6.77 14.07
C SER A 83 -2.63 6.31 15.38
N GLY A 84 -3.01 5.03 15.51
CA GLY A 84 -3.59 4.48 16.73
C GLY A 84 -2.56 4.24 17.84
N ARG A 85 -3.08 3.75 18.97
CA ARG A 85 -2.31 3.46 20.18
C ARG A 85 -1.46 2.19 20.00
N VAL A 86 -0.21 2.23 20.44
CA VAL A 86 0.72 1.10 20.25
C VAL A 86 0.28 -0.16 21.00
N GLU A 87 -0.44 -0.01 22.11
CA GLU A 87 -0.99 -1.11 22.92
C GLU A 87 -2.10 -1.89 22.19
N ASN A 88 -2.78 -1.23 21.26
CA ASN A 88 -3.81 -1.81 20.41
C ASN A 88 -3.25 -2.38 19.11
N LEU A 89 -1.96 -2.15 18.82
CA LEU A 89 -1.34 -2.61 17.60
C LEU A 89 -1.32 -4.15 17.58
N ARG A 90 -1.85 -4.72 16.51
CA ARG A 90 -1.87 -6.15 16.22
C ARG A 90 -1.21 -6.38 14.87
N LEU A 91 -0.43 -7.44 14.78
CA LEU A 91 0.20 -7.88 13.54
C LEU A 91 -0.25 -9.30 13.25
N ARG A 92 -0.65 -9.54 11.99
CA ARG A 92 -1.05 -10.84 11.48
C ARG A 92 -0.28 -11.12 10.20
N ILE A 93 0.06 -12.39 9.98
CA ILE A 93 0.62 -12.86 8.71
C ILE A 93 -0.28 -13.99 8.24
N ASP A 94 -0.88 -13.83 7.05
CA ASP A 94 -1.90 -14.76 6.52
C ASP A 94 -2.98 -15.07 7.57
N ASP A 95 -3.54 -14.02 8.16
CA ASP A 95 -4.52 -14.07 9.27
C ASP A 95 -4.03 -14.71 10.58
N GLN A 96 -2.80 -15.23 10.66
CA GLN A 96 -2.25 -15.78 11.89
C GLN A 96 -1.67 -14.67 12.78
N PRO A 97 -2.19 -14.49 14.01
CA PRO A 97 -1.72 -13.45 14.91
C PRO A 97 -0.28 -13.68 15.34
N GLN A 98 0.51 -12.61 15.36
CA GLN A 98 1.88 -12.62 15.84
C GLN A 98 1.93 -11.99 17.24
N ALA A 99 2.36 -12.77 18.23
CA ALA A 99 2.51 -12.30 19.60
C ALA A 99 3.77 -11.42 19.71
N LEU A 100 3.61 -10.13 19.43
CA LEU A 100 4.69 -9.13 19.49
C LEU A 100 4.37 -8.06 20.51
N ARG A 101 5.40 -7.60 21.23
CA ARG A 101 5.32 -6.41 22.05
C ARG A 101 5.90 -5.24 21.26
N PHE A 102 5.03 -4.30 20.88
CA PHE A 102 5.45 -3.08 20.20
C PHE A 102 5.87 -2.01 21.21
N MET A 103 6.88 -1.24 20.81
CA MET A 103 7.36 -0.02 21.48
C MET A 103 7.14 1.17 20.56
N GLN A 104 6.81 2.33 21.11
CA GLN A 104 6.62 3.55 20.34
C GLN A 104 7.85 4.46 20.44
N HIS A 105 8.36 4.90 19.29
CA HIS A 105 9.46 5.86 19.17
C HIS A 105 9.08 6.96 18.17
N GLY A 106 8.42 8.01 18.66
CA GLY A 106 7.82 9.05 17.81
C GLY A 106 6.77 8.46 16.86
N PRO A 107 6.87 8.66 15.53
CA PRO A 107 5.91 8.10 14.56
C PRO A 107 6.16 6.62 14.25
N ARG A 108 7.21 6.01 14.82
CA ARG A 108 7.57 4.60 14.59
C ARG A 108 7.00 3.71 15.67
N ARG A 109 6.62 2.50 15.28
CA ARG A 109 6.18 1.41 16.15
C ARG A 109 7.11 0.25 15.87
N THR A 110 7.80 -0.22 16.88
CA THR A 110 8.92 -1.14 16.70
C THR A 110 8.73 -2.39 17.52
N ALA A 111 9.04 -3.56 16.96
CA ALA A 111 9.03 -4.82 17.68
C ALA A 111 10.32 -5.61 17.39
N PRO A 112 10.80 -6.44 18.33
CA PRO A 112 11.90 -7.36 18.07
C PRO A 112 11.58 -8.28 16.88
N ALA A 113 12.56 -8.48 16.02
CA ALA A 113 12.42 -9.32 14.83
C ALA A 113 13.69 -10.16 14.61
N GLN A 114 14.13 -10.88 15.65
CA GLN A 114 15.38 -11.64 15.59
C GLN A 114 15.36 -12.65 14.43
N LEU A 115 16.50 -12.81 13.79
CA LEU A 115 16.71 -13.88 12.82
C LEU A 115 16.33 -15.25 13.42
N GLY A 116 15.54 -16.03 12.67
CA GLY A 116 15.05 -17.34 13.11
C GLY A 116 13.81 -17.30 14.03
N SER A 117 13.38 -16.12 14.48
CA SER A 117 12.14 -15.96 15.25
C SER A 117 10.91 -16.46 14.46
N PRO A 118 9.82 -16.85 15.14
CA PRO A 118 8.56 -17.19 14.49
C PRO A 118 8.07 -16.10 13.52
N LEU A 119 8.23 -14.83 13.88
CA LEU A 119 7.88 -13.69 13.04
C LEU A 119 8.63 -13.70 11.71
N ILE A 120 9.97 -13.80 11.74
CA ILE A 120 10.79 -13.78 10.52
C ILE A 120 10.49 -15.00 9.64
N ARG A 121 10.29 -16.18 10.24
CA ARG A 121 9.87 -17.38 9.50
C ARG A 121 8.53 -17.16 8.82
N ALA A 122 7.55 -16.61 9.52
CA ALA A 122 6.24 -16.30 8.96
C ALA A 122 6.33 -15.25 7.85
N MET A 123 7.15 -14.20 8.00
CA MET A 123 7.35 -13.20 6.93
C MET A 123 8.00 -13.79 5.67
N PHE A 124 8.84 -14.83 5.82
CA PHE A 124 9.50 -15.50 4.69
C PHE A 124 8.59 -16.47 3.95
N SER A 125 7.65 -17.11 4.65
CA SER A 125 6.73 -18.08 4.05
C SER A 125 5.36 -17.51 3.71
N GLY A 126 4.99 -16.39 4.32
CA GLY A 126 3.66 -15.81 4.21
C GLY A 126 3.47 -14.95 2.95
N LYS A 127 2.23 -14.57 2.70
CA LYS A 127 1.85 -13.77 1.51
C LYS A 127 1.51 -12.34 1.87
N ILE A 128 0.82 -12.15 2.99
CA ILE A 128 0.35 -10.83 3.42
C ILE A 128 0.65 -10.62 4.90
N LEU A 129 1.15 -9.43 5.21
CA LEU A 129 1.28 -8.94 6.58
C LEU A 129 0.28 -7.82 6.79
N THR A 130 -0.61 -7.99 7.75
CA THR A 130 -1.59 -6.97 8.14
C THR A 130 -1.23 -6.43 9.51
N VAL A 131 -1.20 -5.11 9.62
CA VAL A 131 -1.08 -4.36 10.85
C VAL A 131 -2.42 -3.68 11.10
N GLN A 132 -2.93 -3.75 12.33
CA GLN A 132 -4.19 -3.11 12.71
C GLN A 132 -4.06 -2.46 14.08
N ASP A 133 -4.64 -1.28 14.24
CA ASP A 133 -4.84 -0.60 15.53
C ASP A 133 -6.27 -0.04 15.63
N ASP A 134 -6.52 0.84 16.60
CA ASP A 134 -7.81 1.50 16.79
C ASP A 134 -8.13 2.58 15.74
N ALA A 135 -7.15 3.01 14.94
CA ALA A 135 -7.33 4.02 13.89
C ALA A 135 -7.51 3.40 12.50
N GLY A 136 -7.05 2.16 12.28
CA GLY A 136 -7.28 1.45 11.03
C GLY A 136 -6.36 0.26 10.82
N SER A 137 -6.23 -0.16 9.56
CA SER A 137 -5.38 -1.27 9.16
C SER A 137 -4.55 -0.95 7.92
N ALA A 138 -3.33 -1.50 7.88
CA ALA A 138 -2.45 -1.48 6.72
C ALA A 138 -2.04 -2.90 6.36
N SER A 139 -2.01 -3.23 5.07
CA SER A 139 -1.57 -4.53 4.58
C SER A 139 -0.38 -4.36 3.64
N PHE A 140 0.58 -5.29 3.74
CA PHE A 140 1.79 -5.32 2.94
C PHE A 140 1.93 -6.69 2.29
N ALA A 141 2.15 -6.71 0.98
CA ALA A 141 2.56 -7.94 0.29
C ALA A 141 3.93 -8.39 0.81
N LEU A 142 4.09 -9.69 1.03
CA LEU A 142 5.36 -10.31 1.44
C LEU A 142 6.15 -10.88 0.26
N ASP A 143 5.61 -10.80 -0.96
CA ASP A 143 6.32 -11.12 -2.19
C ASP A 143 7.60 -10.26 -2.32
N GLY A 144 8.76 -10.90 -2.38
CA GLY A 144 10.06 -10.22 -2.41
C GLY A 144 10.63 -9.84 -1.04
N ALA A 145 9.89 -10.06 0.07
CA ALA A 145 10.39 -9.79 1.42
C ALA A 145 11.63 -10.63 1.76
N GLN A 146 11.55 -11.95 1.52
CA GLN A 146 12.64 -12.87 1.83
C GLN A 146 13.98 -12.48 1.14
N PRO A 147 14.07 -12.32 -0.19
CA PRO A 147 15.33 -11.95 -0.82
C PRO A 147 15.85 -10.58 -0.35
N ALA A 148 14.98 -9.58 -0.17
CA ALA A 148 15.38 -8.26 0.32
C ALA A 148 15.92 -8.32 1.77
N MET A 149 15.23 -9.03 2.66
CA MET A 149 15.65 -9.23 4.05
C MET A 149 16.95 -10.01 4.15
N ARG A 150 17.12 -11.09 3.37
CA ARG A 150 18.39 -11.84 3.29
C ARG A 150 19.54 -10.98 2.78
N GLN A 151 19.30 -10.10 1.81
CA GLN A 151 20.30 -9.15 1.34
C GLN A 151 20.72 -8.18 2.45
N ALA A 152 19.77 -7.63 3.21
CA ALA A 152 20.06 -6.78 4.36
C ALA A 152 20.86 -7.53 5.46
N MET A 153 20.39 -8.72 5.84
CA MET A 153 21.03 -9.58 6.85
C MET A 153 22.46 -9.97 6.45
N GLY A 154 22.68 -10.33 5.17
CA GLY A 154 24.01 -10.68 4.67
C GLY A 154 25.03 -9.56 4.86
N ARG A 155 24.61 -8.30 4.76
CA ARG A 155 25.45 -7.12 5.01
C ARG A 155 25.68 -6.84 6.50
N CYS A 156 24.73 -7.22 7.36
CA CYS A 156 24.88 -7.17 8.81
C CYS A 156 25.90 -8.22 9.32
N LEU A 157 25.84 -9.44 8.77
CA LEU A 157 26.69 -10.57 9.16
C LEU A 157 28.11 -10.52 8.59
N ARG A 158 28.31 -10.03 7.35
CA ARG A 158 29.63 -9.98 6.71
C ARG A 158 30.49 -8.81 7.20
N ARG A 159 31.24 -9.04 8.28
CA ARG A 159 32.61 -8.53 8.53
C ARG A 159 33.28 -9.47 9.54
N ARG A 160 33.82 -10.58 9.03
CA ARG A 160 35.02 -11.27 9.54
C ARG A 160 35.75 -11.81 8.32
#